data_AF-A0A7S0QT76-F1
#
_entry.id   AF-A0A7S0QT76-F1
#
_cell.length_a   1.000
_cell.length_b   1.000
_cell.length_c   1.000
_cell.angle_alpha   90.00
_cell.angle_beta   90.00
_cell.angle_gamma   90.00
#
_symmetry.space_group_name_H-M   'P 1'
#
loop_
_entity.id
_entity.type
_entity.pdbx_description
1 polymer ?
#
loop_
_entity_poly.entity_id
_entity_poly.type
_entity_poly.pdbx_seq_one_letter_code
_entity_poly.pdbx_strand_id
1 'polypeptide(L)'
;DGTATNRRADAASVVRTFSSTYLFRHTAGLFPAILVLAFSEDRRFHPEDVSLFHIIFEIFSGYGSSGLTMGFPGKSYSLSGAFTDVSKFTIMAVTLMGRLRGLPSDSDVAVSFHYGRVLRKMLARAAEERAAIDNAGPDPDSDGGGGGGGGRGHALSRSIELARSALFPPVRPSDRPRRVC
;
A
#
# COMPACT_ATOMS: atom_id res chain seq x y z
N ASP A 1 9.52 30.30 -8.81
CA ASP A 1 8.52 29.66 -9.69
C ASP A 1 8.82 28.23 -10.15
N GLY A 2 10.08 27.80 -10.29
CA GLY A 2 10.40 26.43 -10.77
C GLY A 2 10.06 25.25 -9.83
N THR A 3 9.81 25.49 -8.54
CA THR A 3 9.54 24.42 -7.55
C THR A 3 8.06 23.98 -7.50
N ALA A 4 7.15 24.80 -8.03
CA ALA A 4 5.73 24.48 -8.14
C ALA A 4 5.40 23.73 -9.44
N THR A 5 6.14 24.02 -10.52
CA THR A 5 5.98 23.37 -11.82
C THR A 5 6.47 21.91 -11.80
N ASN A 6 7.63 21.62 -11.19
CA ASN A 6 8.14 20.26 -11.04
C ASN A 6 7.20 19.34 -10.26
N ARG A 7 6.62 19.82 -9.15
CA ARG A 7 5.66 19.03 -8.33
C ARG A 7 4.38 18.66 -9.07
N ARG A 8 3.91 19.51 -9.99
CA ARG A 8 2.73 19.22 -10.82
C ARG A 8 3.05 18.19 -11.91
N ALA A 9 4.24 18.25 -12.49
CA ALA A 9 4.70 17.26 -13.46
C ALA A 9 4.87 15.87 -12.83
N ASP A 10 5.46 15.81 -11.63
CA ASP A 10 5.62 14.56 -10.87
C ASP A 10 4.28 13.92 -10.52
N ALA A 11 3.34 14.71 -9.95
CA ALA A 11 2.01 14.22 -9.62
C ALA A 11 1.25 13.72 -10.87
N ALA A 12 1.35 14.44 -11.99
CA ALA A 12 0.67 14.06 -13.21
C ALA A 12 1.26 12.78 -13.86
N SER A 13 2.54 12.50 -13.65
CA SER A 13 3.19 11.28 -14.14
C SER A 13 2.79 10.06 -13.30
N VAL A 14 2.76 10.20 -11.97
CA VAL A 14 2.30 9.15 -11.04
C VAL A 14 0.83 8.81 -11.31
N VAL A 15 -0.04 9.82 -11.44
CA VAL A 15 -1.46 9.62 -11.75
C VAL A 15 -1.66 8.89 -13.08
N ARG A 16 -0.82 9.16 -14.10
CA ARG A 16 -0.89 8.48 -15.41
C ARG A 16 -0.41 7.02 -15.34
N THR A 17 0.70 6.75 -14.66
CA THR A 17 1.22 5.39 -14.47
C THR A 17 0.27 4.54 -13.64
N PHE A 18 -0.32 5.14 -12.59
CA PHE A 18 -1.29 4.49 -11.72
C PHE A 18 -2.58 4.21 -12.48
N SER A 19 -3.16 5.20 -13.16
CA SER A 19 -4.40 5.03 -13.91
C SER A 19 -4.27 3.95 -15.00
N SER A 20 -3.16 3.91 -15.73
CA SER A 20 -2.93 2.91 -16.77
C SER A 20 -2.77 1.49 -16.21
N THR A 21 -1.97 1.30 -15.15
CA THR A 21 -1.71 -0.03 -14.59
C THR A 21 -2.91 -0.59 -13.83
N TYR A 22 -3.65 0.27 -13.13
CA TYR A 22 -4.82 -0.12 -12.35
C TYR A 22 -6.01 -0.42 -13.25
N LEU A 23 -6.30 0.44 -14.23
CA LEU A 23 -7.47 0.23 -15.08
C LEU A 23 -7.32 -1.04 -15.94
N PHE A 24 -6.12 -1.28 -16.49
CA PHE A 24 -5.87 -2.52 -17.23
C PHE A 24 -5.98 -3.75 -16.34
N ARG A 25 -5.35 -3.79 -15.17
CA ARG A 25 -5.38 -4.99 -14.32
C ARG A 25 -6.75 -5.26 -13.68
N HIS A 26 -7.51 -4.22 -13.35
CA HIS A 26 -8.84 -4.36 -12.74
C HIS A 26 -9.94 -4.65 -13.76
N THR A 27 -9.83 -4.12 -14.99
CA THR A 27 -10.86 -4.33 -16.04
C THR A 27 -10.54 -5.54 -16.91
N ALA A 28 -9.26 -5.93 -17.04
CA ALA A 28 -8.84 -7.10 -17.83
C ALA A 28 -9.37 -8.44 -17.29
N GLY A 29 -9.89 -8.50 -16.06
CA GLY A 29 -10.54 -9.70 -15.54
C GLY A 29 -12.03 -9.82 -15.88
N LEU A 30 -12.72 -8.69 -16.08
CA LEU A 30 -14.15 -8.67 -16.38
C LEU A 30 -14.45 -9.14 -17.81
N PHE A 31 -13.66 -8.64 -18.76
CA PHE A 31 -13.84 -8.99 -20.17
C PHE A 31 -13.75 -10.52 -20.42
N PRO A 32 -12.69 -11.24 -19.98
CA PRO A 32 -12.64 -12.68 -20.14
C PRO A 32 -13.67 -13.41 -19.26
N ALA A 33 -14.05 -12.88 -18.09
CA ALA A 33 -15.11 -13.47 -17.29
C ALA A 33 -16.47 -13.45 -18.02
N ILE A 34 -16.81 -12.32 -18.65
CA ILE A 34 -18.02 -12.19 -19.49
C ILE A 34 -17.95 -13.16 -20.68
N LEU A 35 -16.80 -13.26 -21.35
CA LEU A 35 -16.62 -14.17 -22.48
C LEU A 35 -16.82 -15.64 -22.06
N VAL A 36 -16.21 -16.06 -20.95
CA VAL A 36 -16.29 -17.43 -20.43
C VAL A 36 -17.71 -17.77 -19.96
N LEU A 37 -18.38 -16.87 -19.25
CA LEU A 37 -19.77 -17.08 -18.80
C LEU A 37 -20.76 -17.10 -19.96
N ALA A 38 -20.63 -16.19 -20.92
CA ALA A 38 -21.47 -16.17 -22.11
C ALA A 38 -21.33 -17.46 -22.91
N PHE A 39 -20.11 -17.97 -23.08
CA PHE A 39 -19.86 -19.24 -23.78
C PHE A 39 -20.35 -20.46 -22.99
N SER A 40 -20.14 -20.48 -21.67
CA SER A 40 -20.49 -21.64 -20.84
C SER A 40 -22.00 -21.76 -20.61
N GLU A 41 -22.73 -20.64 -20.59
CA GLU A 41 -24.19 -20.61 -20.41
C GLU A 41 -24.95 -20.44 -21.74
N ASP A 42 -24.27 -20.47 -22.90
CA ASP A 42 -24.89 -20.35 -24.23
C ASP A 42 -26.08 -21.32 -24.41
N ARG A 43 -25.93 -22.53 -23.87
CA ARG A 43 -26.95 -23.60 -23.91
C ARG A 43 -28.24 -23.30 -23.13
N ARG A 44 -28.27 -22.26 -22.31
CA ARG A 44 -29.40 -21.89 -21.45
C ARG A 44 -30.06 -20.57 -21.84
N PHE A 45 -29.65 -19.99 -22.96
CA PHE A 45 -30.34 -18.86 -23.56
C PHE A 45 -31.72 -19.27 -24.07
N HIS A 46 -32.69 -19.24 -23.16
CA HIS A 46 -34.10 -19.22 -23.49
C HIS A 46 -34.64 -17.84 -23.08
N PRO A 47 -35.16 -17.04 -24.03
CA PRO A 47 -35.63 -15.67 -23.74
C PRO A 47 -36.73 -15.62 -22.67
N GLU A 48 -37.44 -16.73 -22.47
CA GLU A 48 -38.49 -16.90 -21.47
C GLU A 48 -37.95 -17.07 -20.04
N ASP A 49 -36.77 -17.67 -19.87
CA ASP A 49 -36.24 -18.08 -18.56
C ASP A 49 -35.02 -17.28 -18.10
N VAL A 50 -34.05 -17.06 -19.00
CA VAL A 50 -32.78 -16.37 -18.68
C VAL A 50 -32.38 -15.51 -19.87
N SER A 51 -32.47 -14.19 -19.71
CA SER A 51 -32.01 -13.24 -20.72
C SER A 51 -30.54 -12.85 -20.53
N LEU A 52 -29.91 -12.32 -21.59
CA LEU A 52 -28.54 -11.80 -21.54
C LEU A 52 -28.33 -10.81 -20.37
N PHE A 53 -29.35 -9.99 -20.08
CA PHE A 53 -29.31 -9.04 -18.98
C PHE A 53 -29.14 -9.71 -17.62
N HIS A 54 -29.73 -10.88 -17.39
CA HIS A 54 -29.60 -11.62 -16.13
C HIS A 54 -28.15 -12.07 -15.91
N ILE A 55 -27.48 -12.57 -16.97
CA ILE A 55 -26.08 -13.00 -16.90
C ILE A 55 -25.15 -11.81 -16.69
N ILE A 56 -25.36 -10.72 -17.43
CA ILE A 56 -24.56 -9.49 -17.29
C ILE A 56 -24.71 -8.92 -15.88
N PHE A 57 -25.94 -8.85 -15.36
CA PHE A 57 -26.22 -8.38 -14.00
C PHE A 57 -25.48 -9.21 -12.95
N GLU A 58 -25.45 -10.53 -13.09
CA GLU A 58 -24.78 -11.44 -12.16
C GLU A 58 -23.26 -11.23 -12.10
N ILE A 59 -22.66 -10.86 -13.24
CA ILE A 59 -21.22 -10.57 -13.31
C ILE A 59 -20.91 -9.23 -12.65
N PHE A 60 -21.69 -8.19 -12.95
CA PHE A 60 -21.50 -6.87 -12.36
C PHE A 60 -21.76 -6.87 -10.86
N SER A 61 -22.78 -7.61 -10.39
CA SER A 61 -23.09 -7.73 -8.96
C SER A 61 -22.00 -8.49 -8.21
N GLY A 62 -21.47 -9.58 -8.78
CA GLY A 62 -20.33 -10.32 -8.23
C GLY A 62 -19.06 -9.47 -8.18
N TYR A 63 -18.76 -8.73 -9.25
CA TYR A 63 -17.59 -7.85 -9.30
C TYR A 63 -17.63 -6.73 -8.26
N GLY A 64 -18.81 -6.14 -8.05
CA GLY A 64 -19.06 -5.16 -6.99
C GLY A 64 -19.20 -5.76 -5.59
N SER A 65 -19.20 -7.10 -5.46
CA SER A 65 -19.49 -7.81 -4.20
C SER A 65 -20.82 -7.38 -3.55
N SER A 66 -21.82 -6.99 -4.35
CA SER A 66 -23.14 -6.59 -3.85
C SER A 66 -24.02 -7.80 -3.50
N GLY A 67 -23.79 -8.93 -4.16
CA GLY A 67 -24.55 -10.18 -3.93
C GLY A 67 -26.00 -10.14 -4.43
N LEU A 68 -26.33 -9.17 -5.29
CA LEU A 68 -27.65 -9.08 -5.91
C LEU A 68 -27.78 -10.04 -7.09
N THR A 69 -28.98 -10.58 -7.27
CA THR A 69 -29.31 -11.52 -8.34
C THR A 69 -30.73 -11.30 -8.83
N MET A 70 -30.98 -11.51 -10.11
CA MET A 70 -32.34 -11.53 -10.66
C MET A 70 -33.05 -12.87 -10.40
N GLY A 71 -32.32 -13.86 -9.86
CA GLY A 71 -32.87 -15.18 -9.54
C GLY A 71 -33.17 -16.01 -10.78
N PHE A 72 -33.69 -17.22 -10.56
CA PHE A 72 -34.13 -18.13 -11.62
C PHE A 72 -35.64 -18.37 -11.50
N PRO A 73 -36.41 -18.38 -12.60
CA PRO A 73 -37.86 -18.55 -12.55
C PRO A 73 -38.24 -19.88 -11.87
N GLY A 74 -39.16 -19.81 -10.91
CA GLY A 74 -39.66 -20.98 -10.19
C GLY A 74 -38.70 -21.60 -9.16
N LYS A 75 -37.59 -20.94 -8.82
CA LYS A 75 -36.63 -21.42 -7.81
C LYS A 75 -36.15 -20.28 -6.90
N SER A 76 -35.96 -20.57 -5.61
CA SER A 76 -35.53 -19.59 -4.59
C SER A 76 -34.01 -19.43 -4.49
N TYR A 77 -33.26 -19.75 -5.55
CA TYR A 77 -31.81 -19.60 -5.58
C TYR A 77 -31.39 -18.44 -6.50
N SER A 78 -30.19 -17.89 -6.26
CA SER A 78 -29.55 -16.92 -7.17
C SER A 78 -29.32 -17.54 -8.54
N LEU A 79 -29.36 -16.73 -9.60
CA LEU A 79 -29.08 -17.18 -10.96
C LEU A 79 -27.75 -17.97 -11.04
N SER A 80 -26.73 -17.53 -10.28
CA SER A 80 -25.45 -18.24 -10.15
C SER A 80 -25.54 -19.67 -9.56
N GLY A 81 -26.62 -19.99 -8.85
CA GLY A 81 -26.93 -21.32 -8.35
C GLY A 81 -27.41 -22.29 -9.44
N ALA A 82 -28.01 -21.78 -10.52
CA ALA A 82 -28.35 -22.61 -11.69
C ALA A 82 -27.13 -22.91 -12.57
N PHE A 83 -26.09 -22.07 -12.55
CA PHE A 83 -24.95 -22.11 -13.47
C PHE A 83 -24.21 -23.44 -13.55
N THR A 84 -23.49 -23.64 -14.65
CA THR A 84 -22.53 -24.73 -14.80
C THR A 84 -21.36 -24.55 -13.82
N ASP A 85 -20.64 -25.64 -13.52
CA ASP A 85 -19.57 -25.57 -12.52
C ASP A 85 -18.44 -24.62 -12.94
N VAL A 86 -18.16 -24.52 -14.25
CA VAL A 86 -17.21 -23.54 -14.83
C VAL A 86 -17.65 -22.10 -14.55
N SER A 87 -18.92 -21.79 -14.78
CA SER A 87 -19.50 -20.48 -14.52
C SER A 87 -19.49 -20.12 -13.03
N LYS A 88 -19.72 -21.09 -12.13
CA LYS A 88 -19.60 -20.87 -10.67
C LYS A 88 -18.17 -20.49 -10.27
N PHE A 89 -17.15 -21.19 -10.79
CA PHE A 89 -15.75 -20.82 -10.56
C PHE A 89 -15.44 -19.42 -11.08
N THR A 90 -15.98 -19.07 -12.25
CA THR A 90 -15.80 -17.74 -12.83
C THR A 90 -16.40 -16.64 -11.95
N ILE A 91 -17.62 -16.83 -11.44
CA ILE A 91 -18.26 -15.90 -10.49
C ILE A 91 -17.47 -15.78 -9.17
N MET A 92 -16.95 -16.88 -8.65
CA MET A 92 -16.11 -16.88 -7.45
C MET A 92 -14.82 -16.08 -7.68
N ALA A 93 -14.16 -16.27 -8.82
CA ALA A 93 -12.97 -15.53 -9.21
C ALA A 93 -13.25 -14.03 -9.39
N VAL A 94 -14.37 -13.66 -10.02
CA VAL A 94 -14.81 -12.27 -10.20
C VAL A 94 -15.09 -11.59 -8.85
N THR A 95 -15.74 -12.29 -7.93
CA THR A 95 -16.05 -11.77 -6.59
C THR A 95 -14.77 -11.58 -5.77
N LEU A 96 -13.84 -12.53 -5.85
CA LEU A 96 -12.53 -12.42 -5.22
C LEU A 96 -11.72 -11.25 -5.79
N MET A 97 -11.69 -11.10 -7.12
CA MET A 97 -11.05 -9.97 -7.79
C MET A 97 -11.71 -8.63 -7.44
N GLY A 98 -13.04 -8.64 -7.26
CA GLY A 98 -13.86 -7.59 -6.66
C GLY A 98 -13.24 -6.99 -5.40
N ARG A 99 -12.84 -7.88 -4.50
CA ARG A 99 -12.32 -7.54 -3.17
C ARG A 99 -10.83 -7.22 -3.15
N LEU A 100 -10.06 -7.73 -4.11
CA LEU A 100 -8.62 -7.51 -4.21
C LEU A 100 -8.24 -6.10 -4.74
N ARG A 101 -9.20 -5.19 -4.90
CA ARG A 101 -9.00 -3.79 -5.34
C ARG A 101 -8.36 -2.86 -4.31
N GLY A 102 -8.07 -3.37 -3.12
CA GLY A 102 -7.69 -2.56 -1.96
C GLY A 102 -6.35 -2.89 -1.33
N LEU A 103 -5.54 -3.81 -1.86
CA LEU A 103 -4.16 -3.90 -1.39
C LEU A 103 -3.43 -2.65 -1.87
N PRO A 104 -2.95 -1.79 -0.96
CA PRO A 104 -2.27 -0.56 -1.31
C PRO A 104 -0.97 -0.93 -2.02
N SER A 105 -1.02 -1.02 -3.36
CA SER A 105 0.13 -1.37 -4.20
C SER A 105 1.06 -0.20 -4.48
N ASP A 106 0.96 0.87 -3.71
CA ASP A 106 2.09 1.75 -3.47
C ASP A 106 1.97 2.26 -2.04
N SER A 107 2.93 1.85 -1.20
CA SER A 107 3.40 2.52 0.01
C SER A 107 2.38 3.43 0.68
N ASP A 108 1.78 2.94 1.76
CA ASP A 108 0.99 3.72 2.71
C ASP A 108 1.63 5.11 2.93
N VAL A 109 1.12 6.13 2.21
CA VAL A 109 1.75 7.46 2.15
C VAL A 109 1.76 8.09 3.53
N ALA A 110 0.83 7.65 4.39
CA ALA A 110 0.78 7.97 5.81
C ALA A 110 2.05 7.52 6.57
N VAL A 111 2.59 6.34 6.25
CA VAL A 111 3.81 5.81 6.88
C VAL A 111 5.05 6.53 6.35
N SER A 112 5.13 6.75 5.04
CA SER A 112 6.26 7.47 4.42
C SER A 112 6.38 8.93 4.91
N PHE A 113 5.25 9.57 5.25
CA PHE A 113 5.23 10.93 5.78
C PHE A 113 5.92 11.07 7.15
N HIS A 114 5.83 10.05 8.01
CA HIS A 114 6.40 10.14 9.36
C HIS A 114 7.94 9.96 9.34
N TYR A 115 8.44 8.98 8.59
CA TYR A 115 9.89 8.72 8.51
C TYR A 115 10.64 9.77 7.69
N GLY A 116 10.09 10.24 6.57
CA GLY A 116 10.79 11.19 5.69
C GLY A 116 11.04 12.57 6.32
N ARG A 117 10.22 13.02 7.27
CA ARG A 117 10.42 14.30 7.97
C ARG A 117 11.41 14.17 9.13
N VAL A 118 11.36 13.07 9.86
CA VAL A 118 12.29 12.80 10.97
C VAL A 118 13.69 12.53 10.44
N LEU A 119 13.83 11.69 9.42
CA LEU A 119 15.13 11.34 8.82
C LEU A 119 15.86 12.56 8.26
N ARG A 120 15.15 13.49 7.60
CA ARG A 120 15.75 14.74 7.11
C ARG A 120 16.29 15.62 8.24
N LYS A 121 15.59 15.71 9.37
CA LYS A 121 16.09 16.43 10.54
C LYS A 121 17.32 15.75 11.15
N MET A 122 17.35 14.42 11.15
CA MET A 122 18.50 13.68 11.67
C MET A 122 19.73 13.77 10.76
N LEU A 123 19.54 13.69 9.44
CA LEU A 123 20.62 13.89 8.47
C LEU A 123 21.18 15.32 8.51
N ALA A 124 20.32 16.34 8.67
CA ALA A 124 20.77 17.72 8.84
C ALA A 124 21.62 17.89 10.11
N ARG A 125 21.17 17.33 11.25
CA ARG A 125 21.94 17.34 12.50
C ARG A 125 23.27 16.57 12.38
N ALA A 126 23.27 15.42 11.73
CA ALA A 126 24.48 14.64 11.51
C ALA A 126 25.49 15.36 10.58
N ALA A 127 25.00 16.13 9.60
CA ALA A 127 25.84 16.95 8.74
C ALA A 127 26.46 18.15 9.48
N GLU A 128 25.69 18.80 10.37
CA GLU A 128 26.19 19.87 11.24
C GLU A 128 27.26 19.34 12.22
N GLU A 129 27.03 18.17 12.81
CA GLU A 129 27.99 17.52 13.71
C GLU A 129 29.28 17.13 12.97
N ARG A 130 29.17 16.60 11.73
CA ARG A 130 30.32 16.31 10.87
C ARG A 130 31.12 17.57 10.54
N ALA A 131 30.43 18.66 10.20
CA ALA A 131 31.08 19.93 9.93
C ALA A 131 31.74 20.53 11.18
N ALA A 132 31.17 20.34 12.37
CA ALA A 132 31.79 20.79 13.62
C ALA A 132 33.09 20.02 13.93
N ILE A 133 33.14 18.72 13.63
CA ILE A 133 34.35 17.90 13.76
C ILE A 133 35.41 18.34 12.75
N ASP A 134 35.04 18.59 11.49
CA ASP A 134 35.99 19.02 10.45
C ASP A 134 36.55 20.44 10.73
N ASN A 135 35.75 21.32 11.34
CA ASN A 135 36.17 22.66 11.74
C ASN A 135 36.92 22.72 13.08
N ALA A 136 36.93 21.65 13.87
CA ALA A 136 37.64 21.62 15.15
C ALA A 136 39.17 21.71 14.95
N GLY A 137 39.68 21.42 13.74
CA GLY A 137 41.11 21.35 13.46
C GLY A 137 41.77 20.19 14.23
N PRO A 138 42.87 19.60 13.72
CA PRO A 138 43.63 18.66 14.53
C PRO A 138 44.17 19.41 15.75
N ASP A 139 43.92 18.85 16.93
CA ASP A 139 44.34 19.35 18.22
C ASP A 139 45.84 19.72 18.16
N PRO A 140 46.21 21.01 18.35
CA PRO A 140 47.60 21.47 18.19
C PRO A 140 48.55 20.93 19.27
N ASP A 141 48.02 20.23 20.29
CA ASP A 141 48.79 19.61 21.37
C ASP A 141 48.95 18.08 21.19
N SER A 142 48.68 17.55 20.00
CA SER A 142 48.95 16.14 19.68
C SER A 142 50.43 15.91 19.40
N ASP A 143 51.23 16.01 20.48
CA ASP A 143 52.61 15.53 20.48
C ASP A 143 52.63 14.03 20.10
N GLY A 144 53.47 13.71 19.13
CA GLY A 144 53.66 12.35 18.64
C GLY A 144 54.09 11.41 19.77
N GLY A 145 53.18 10.54 20.19
CA GLY A 145 53.45 9.48 21.16
C GLY A 145 52.63 8.23 20.82
N GLY A 146 53.29 7.24 20.23
CA GLY A 146 52.65 6.00 19.81
C GLY A 146 52.07 5.16 20.95
N GLY A 147 51.03 4.39 20.61
CA GLY A 147 50.63 3.17 21.34
C GLY A 147 49.23 3.22 21.96
N GLY A 148 48.36 2.30 21.51
CA GLY A 148 47.20 1.87 22.30
C GLY A 148 45.83 2.10 21.65
N GLY A 149 45.36 1.11 20.88
CA GLY A 149 43.97 1.06 20.43
C GLY A 149 43.01 0.93 21.61
N GLY A 150 42.30 2.01 21.95
CA GLY A 150 41.29 2.00 23.01
C GLY A 150 40.36 3.23 23.07
N GLY A 151 40.75 4.37 22.49
CA GLY A 151 40.01 5.63 22.64
C GLY A 151 38.77 5.81 21.74
N ARG A 152 38.68 5.09 20.62
CA ARG A 152 37.61 5.32 19.61
C ARG A 152 36.23 4.80 20.06
N GLY A 153 36.18 3.86 21.00
CA GLY A 153 34.93 3.29 21.50
C GLY A 153 34.18 4.22 22.46
N HIS A 154 34.90 4.95 23.31
CA HIS A 154 34.30 5.70 24.41
C HIS A 154 33.61 6.99 23.97
N ALA A 155 34.13 7.66 22.94
CA ALA A 155 33.48 8.82 22.31
C ALA A 155 32.22 8.39 21.53
N LEU A 156 32.31 7.29 20.79
CA LEU A 156 31.19 6.72 20.03
C LEU A 156 30.06 6.26 20.97
N SER A 157 30.39 5.67 22.11
CA SER A 157 29.41 5.27 23.14
C SER A 157 28.63 6.47 23.69
N ARG A 158 29.30 7.59 23.99
CA ARG A 158 28.61 8.81 24.45
C ARG A 158 27.69 9.40 23.39
N SER A 159 28.12 9.42 22.12
CA SER A 159 27.28 9.90 21.01
C SER A 159 26.08 8.98 20.75
N ILE A 160 26.25 7.66 20.86
CA ILE A 160 25.16 6.68 20.74
C ILE A 160 24.18 6.79 21.92
N GLU A 161 24.68 7.02 23.13
CA GLU A 161 23.85 7.17 24.34
C GLU A 161 23.09 8.51 24.35
N LEU A 162 23.73 9.59 23.89
CA LEU A 162 23.07 10.88 23.63
C LEU A 162 22.01 10.75 22.53
N ALA A 163 22.32 10.09 21.40
CA ALA A 163 21.37 9.86 20.33
C ALA A 163 20.20 8.98 20.79
N ARG A 164 20.46 7.95 21.59
CA ARG A 164 19.43 7.06 22.18
C ARG A 164 18.52 7.83 23.15
N SER A 165 19.08 8.72 23.97
CA SER A 165 18.32 9.58 24.89
C SER A 165 17.45 10.62 24.15
N ALA A 166 17.89 11.07 22.97
CA ALA A 166 17.13 11.97 22.11
C ALA A 166 16.05 11.23 21.27
N LEU A 167 16.30 9.96 20.92
CA LEU A 167 15.40 9.13 20.12
C LEU A 167 14.26 8.52 20.95
N PHE A 168 14.52 8.22 22.22
CA PHE A 168 13.53 7.70 23.18
C PHE A 168 13.48 8.60 24.43
N PRO A 169 12.77 9.74 24.38
CA PRO A 169 12.55 10.53 25.59
C PRO A 169 11.81 9.66 26.62
N PRO A 170 12.17 9.74 27.92
CA PRO A 170 11.48 8.97 28.95
C PRO A 170 9.99 9.30 28.91
N VAL A 171 9.15 8.26 28.83
CA VAL A 171 7.68 8.39 28.82
C VAL A 171 7.27 9.15 30.08
N ARG A 172 6.67 10.33 29.91
CA ARG A 172 6.22 11.13 31.05
C ARG A 172 5.20 10.31 31.85
N PRO A 173 5.23 10.35 33.19
CA PRO A 173 4.26 9.63 34.02
C PRO A 173 2.79 9.93 33.65
N SER A 174 2.52 11.10 33.07
CA SER A 174 1.22 11.56 32.59
C SER A 174 0.74 10.89 31.30
N ASP A 175 1.64 10.35 30.47
CA ASP A 175 1.33 9.69 29.19
C ASP A 175 1.18 8.16 29.33
N ARG A 176 1.28 7.63 30.55
CA ARG A 176 0.92 6.23 30.79
C ARG A 176 -0.60 6.07 30.67
N PRO A 177 -1.10 5.15 29.83
CA PRO A 177 -2.52 4.86 29.80
C PRO A 177 -2.96 4.50 31.22
N ARG A 178 -3.94 5.24 31.74
CA ARG A 178 -4.59 4.85 33.00
C ARG A 178 -5.11 3.43 32.77
N ARG A 179 -4.64 2.47 33.58
CA ARG A 179 -5.26 1.15 33.61
C ARG A 179 -6.72 1.39 33.98
N VAL A 180 -7.60 1.24 32.99
CA VAL A 180 -9.03 1.15 33.21
C VAL A 180 -9.22 -0.24 33.81
N CYS A 181 -9.55 -0.29 35.10
CA CYS A 181 -10.05 -1.50 35.75
C CYS A 181 -11.45 -1.80 35.21
#